data_AF-A0A9P9QAC6-F1
#
_entry.id   AF-A0A9P9QAC6-F1
#
_cell.length_a   1.000
_cell.length_b   1.000
_cell.length_c   1.000
_cell.angle_alpha   90.00
_cell.angle_beta   90.00
_cell.angle_gamma   90.00
#
_symmetry.space_group_name_H-M   'P 1'
#
loop_
_entity.id
_entity.type
_entity.pdbx_description
1 polymer ?
#
loop_
_entity_poly.entity_id
_entity_poly.type
_entity_poly.pdbx_seq_one_letter_code
_entity_poly.pdbx_strand_id
1 'polypeptide(L)'
;MSNQPTANNVSSSSSAPAPNEGDSSSTQVQNSSPQGPAPGLYAPSLTNDNFPDDSIPGIVARLMNPPVWLYNTEDHTYTFTINWVVGVAGPERFERLPFQERYVLRREDELRERGKEVGLSAEIIDWLKGGEETLTLPANHFE
;
A
#
# COMPACT_ATOMS: atom_id res chain seq x y z
N MET A 1 -48.92 17.62 -23.98
CA MET A 1 -50.14 17.40 -23.16
C MET A 1 -50.40 15.90 -23.14
N SER A 2 -49.94 15.21 -22.09
CA SER A 2 -50.33 13.84 -21.77
C SER A 2 -50.28 13.69 -20.24
N ASN A 3 -51.32 13.07 -19.72
CA ASN A 3 -51.81 13.22 -18.35
C ASN A 3 -51.05 12.37 -17.31
N GLN A 4 -50.94 12.95 -16.13
CA GLN A 4 -50.63 12.33 -14.84
C GLN A 4 -51.69 11.27 -14.45
N PRO A 5 -51.30 10.25 -13.67
CA PRO A 5 -52.18 9.76 -12.62
C PRO A 5 -51.51 9.81 -11.23
N THR A 6 -52.29 10.35 -10.30
CA THR A 6 -52.08 10.43 -8.85
C THR A 6 -52.29 9.06 -8.19
N ALA A 7 -51.48 8.69 -7.20
CA ALA A 7 -51.83 7.65 -6.24
C ALA A 7 -51.17 7.88 -4.86
N ASN A 8 -51.92 8.61 -4.04
CA ASN A 8 -52.15 8.51 -2.60
C ASN A 8 -51.14 7.81 -1.66
N ASN A 9 -50.63 8.69 -0.78
CA ASN A 9 -50.22 8.54 0.61
C ASN A 9 -51.07 7.54 1.44
N VAL A 10 -50.43 6.62 2.16
CA VAL A 10 -50.97 5.97 3.37
C VAL A 10 -49.84 5.77 4.39
N SER A 11 -49.73 6.71 5.33
CA SER A 11 -49.09 6.49 6.63
C SER A 11 -49.89 5.47 7.42
N SER A 12 -49.22 4.44 7.96
CA SER A 12 -49.81 3.57 8.99
C SER A 12 -48.87 3.53 10.19
N SER A 13 -49.18 4.41 11.14
CA SER A 13 -48.76 4.29 12.53
C SER A 13 -49.49 3.09 13.15
N SER A 14 -48.77 2.29 13.92
CA SER A 14 -49.37 1.30 14.82
C SER A 14 -48.66 1.40 16.15
N SER A 15 -49.43 1.82 17.15
CA SER A 15 -49.02 1.95 18.55
C SER A 15 -49.51 0.75 19.35
N ALA A 16 -48.79 0.52 20.47
CA ALA A 16 -49.09 -0.23 21.68
C ALA A 16 -48.44 -1.63 21.82
N PRO A 17 -48.17 -2.14 23.05
CA PRO A 17 -48.14 -1.52 24.38
C PRO A 17 -46.80 -1.72 25.14
N ALA A 18 -46.62 -1.03 26.28
CA ALA A 18 -45.52 -1.26 27.23
C ALA A 18 -45.79 -2.45 28.18
N PRO A 19 -44.74 -3.14 28.66
CA PRO A 19 -44.78 -3.78 29.97
C PRO A 19 -43.68 -3.25 30.92
N ASN A 20 -44.09 -3.20 32.18
CA ASN A 20 -43.41 -2.69 33.37
C ASN A 20 -42.05 -3.32 33.71
N GLU A 21 -41.23 -2.45 34.32
CA GLU A 21 -40.38 -2.63 35.51
C GLU A 21 -40.08 -4.06 36.02
N GLY A 22 -38.78 -4.33 36.22
CA GLY A 22 -38.30 -5.35 37.16
C GLY A 22 -37.24 -6.26 36.57
N ASP A 23 -35.96 -5.89 36.66
CA ASP A 23 -35.08 -6.34 37.76
C ASP A 23 -33.61 -6.09 37.35
N SER A 24 -32.83 -5.62 38.32
CA SER A 24 -31.42 -5.33 38.14
C SER A 24 -30.64 -6.63 38.04
N SER A 25 -30.03 -6.88 36.89
CA SER A 25 -28.85 -7.74 36.83
C SER A 25 -27.83 -7.10 35.90
N SER A 26 -26.90 -6.40 36.54
CA SER A 26 -25.66 -5.90 35.98
C SER A 26 -24.84 -7.07 35.42
N THR A 27 -25.06 -7.40 34.15
CA THR A 27 -24.06 -8.15 33.40
C THR A 27 -22.91 -7.21 33.08
N GLN A 28 -21.85 -7.38 33.86
CA GLN A 28 -20.53 -6.82 33.65
C GLN A 28 -20.15 -7.02 32.17
N VAL A 29 -20.08 -5.93 31.40
CA VAL A 29 -19.52 -5.95 30.05
C VAL A 29 -18.02 -6.20 30.21
N GLN A 30 -17.62 -7.47 30.16
CA GLN A 30 -16.21 -7.80 29.97
C GLN A 30 -15.82 -7.31 28.58
N ASN A 31 -15.08 -6.20 28.57
CA ASN A 31 -14.36 -5.68 27.42
C ASN A 31 -13.23 -6.66 27.07
N SER A 32 -13.58 -7.83 26.57
CA SER A 32 -12.64 -8.74 25.91
C SER A 32 -12.36 -8.15 24.54
N SER A 33 -11.20 -7.50 24.43
CA SER A 33 -10.56 -7.25 23.14
C SER A 33 -10.67 -8.52 22.30
N PRO A 34 -11.05 -8.46 21.01
CA PRO A 34 -11.09 -9.65 20.18
C PRO A 34 -9.66 -10.18 20.04
N GLN A 35 -9.32 -11.20 20.85
CA GLN A 35 -8.16 -12.02 20.62
C GLN A 35 -8.42 -12.72 19.30
N GLY A 36 -7.72 -12.26 18.26
CA GLY A 36 -7.74 -12.88 16.95
C GLY A 36 -7.43 -14.38 17.04
N PRO A 37 -7.82 -15.16 16.03
CA PRO A 37 -7.59 -16.60 16.02
C PRO A 37 -6.12 -16.90 16.31
N ALA A 38 -5.89 -17.87 17.20
CA ALA A 38 -4.53 -18.31 17.52
C ALA A 38 -3.80 -18.71 16.22
N PRO A 39 -2.53 -18.28 16.03
CA PRO A 39 -1.76 -18.66 14.86
C PRO A 39 -1.74 -20.19 14.74
N GLY A 40 -2.23 -20.73 13.61
CA GLY A 40 -2.15 -22.16 13.34
C GLY A 40 -0.69 -22.61 13.14
N LEU A 41 -0.43 -23.92 13.13
CA LEU A 41 0.93 -24.48 12.93
C LEU A 41 1.62 -24.05 11.63
N TYR A 42 0.86 -23.49 10.68
CA TYR A 42 1.36 -22.98 9.39
C TYR A 42 1.31 -21.45 9.28
N ALA A 43 0.80 -20.76 10.30
CA ALA A 43 0.80 -19.30 10.31
C ALA A 43 2.18 -18.83 10.77
N PRO A 44 2.91 -18.04 9.95
CA PRO A 44 4.16 -17.45 10.40
C PRO A 44 3.90 -16.61 11.65
N SER A 45 4.82 -16.68 12.62
CA SER A 45 4.73 -15.85 13.81
C SER A 45 4.83 -14.39 13.41
N LEU A 46 3.73 -13.65 13.56
CA LEU A 46 3.65 -12.20 13.30
C LEU A 46 4.42 -11.36 14.33
N THR A 47 5.14 -11.99 15.26
CA THR A 47 5.91 -11.34 16.34
C THR A 47 7.26 -10.82 15.89
N ASN A 48 7.68 -11.08 14.65
CA ASN A 48 8.87 -10.44 14.10
C ASN A 48 8.48 -9.08 13.53
N ASP A 49 8.75 -8.02 14.29
CA ASP A 49 8.70 -6.60 13.88
C ASP A 49 9.70 -6.24 12.76
N ASN A 50 10.25 -7.24 12.06
CA ASN A 50 11.25 -7.04 11.02
C ASN A 50 10.59 -6.69 9.68
N PHE A 51 9.59 -5.83 9.74
CA PHE A 51 8.99 -5.25 8.54
C PHE A 51 9.97 -4.25 7.94
N PRO A 52 10.05 -4.16 6.60
CA PRO A 52 10.84 -3.12 5.96
C PRO A 52 10.37 -1.74 6.42
N ASP A 53 11.31 -0.81 6.58
CA ASP A 53 10.96 0.59 6.81
C ASP A 53 10.41 1.20 5.51
N ASP A 54 9.09 1.33 5.43
CA ASP A 54 8.35 1.88 4.28
C ASP A 54 8.27 3.42 4.29
N SER A 55 9.01 4.08 5.18
CA SER A 55 9.27 5.51 5.06
C SER A 55 10.06 5.82 3.78
N ILE A 56 9.93 7.05 3.26
CA ILE A 56 10.69 7.47 2.07
C ILE A 56 12.21 7.30 2.25
N PRO A 57 12.82 7.71 3.39
CA PRO A 57 14.23 7.41 3.65
C PRO A 57 14.55 5.91 3.64
N GLY A 58 13.70 5.07 4.25
CA GLY A 58 13.89 3.62 4.29
C GLY A 58 13.79 2.95 2.92
N ILE A 59 12.85 3.40 2.08
CA ILE A 59 12.73 2.95 0.69
C ILE A 59 13.96 3.37 -0.11
N VAL A 60 14.39 4.63 0.01
CA VAL A 60 15.57 5.14 -0.72
C VAL A 60 16.84 4.42 -0.28
N ALA A 61 17.01 4.16 1.01
CA ALA A 61 18.13 3.38 1.52
C ALA A 61 18.18 1.97 0.90
N ARG A 62 17.02 1.32 0.72
CA ARG A 62 16.93 0.01 0.06
C ARG A 62 17.21 0.09 -1.44
N LEU A 63 16.76 1.13 -2.12
CA LEU A 63 17.02 1.33 -3.56
C LEU A 63 18.49 1.68 -3.84
N MET A 64 19.11 2.47 -2.97
CA MET A 64 20.52 2.87 -3.08
C MET A 64 21.49 1.83 -2.50
N ASN A 65 21.00 0.78 -1.85
CA ASN A 65 21.79 -0.36 -1.40
C ASN A 65 21.28 -1.67 -2.04
N PRO A 66 21.47 -1.82 -3.36
CA PRO A 66 20.91 -2.93 -4.10
C PRO A 66 21.57 -4.27 -3.71
N PRO A 67 20.82 -5.38 -3.75
CA PRO A 67 21.37 -6.68 -3.43
C PRO A 67 22.37 -7.17 -4.49
N VAL A 68 23.35 -7.96 -4.05
CA VAL A 68 24.48 -8.45 -4.87
C VAL A 68 24.05 -9.24 -6.10
N TRP A 69 22.88 -9.88 -6.11
CA TRP A 69 22.40 -10.62 -7.26
C TRP A 69 21.91 -9.73 -8.42
N LEU A 70 21.76 -8.41 -8.20
CA LEU A 70 21.55 -7.42 -9.27
C LEU A 70 22.87 -6.90 -9.87
N TYR A 71 24.00 -7.23 -9.24
CA TYR A 71 25.32 -6.80 -9.66
C TYR A 71 25.85 -7.70 -10.79
N ASN A 72 26.27 -7.07 -11.89
CA ASN A 72 27.02 -7.72 -12.96
C ASN A 72 28.52 -7.48 -12.74
N THR A 73 29.26 -8.57 -12.50
CA THR A 73 30.71 -8.54 -12.24
C THR A 73 31.55 -8.23 -13.48
N GLU A 74 31.06 -8.50 -14.69
CA GLU A 74 31.83 -8.25 -15.92
C GLU A 74 31.87 -6.74 -16.21
N ASP A 75 30.70 -6.11 -16.19
CA ASP A 75 30.55 -4.70 -16.54
C ASP A 75 30.66 -3.75 -15.33
N HIS A 76 30.73 -4.30 -14.12
CA HIS A 76 30.70 -3.54 -12.86
C HIS A 76 29.47 -2.62 -12.76
N THR A 77 28.29 -3.15 -13.10
CA THR A 77 27.02 -2.42 -13.14
C THR A 77 25.94 -3.10 -12.30
N TYR A 78 24.94 -2.35 -11.88
CA TYR A 78 23.68 -2.85 -11.34
C TYR A 78 22.57 -2.69 -12.37
N THR A 79 21.79 -3.74 -12.60
CA THR A 79 20.64 -3.70 -13.52
C THR A 79 19.35 -3.85 -12.74
N PHE A 80 18.53 -2.80 -12.71
CA PHE A 80 17.22 -2.79 -12.07
C PHE A 80 16.14 -3.16 -13.05
N THR A 81 15.16 -3.94 -12.59
CA THR A 81 13.87 -4.10 -13.27
C THR A 81 12.82 -3.26 -12.57
N ILE A 82 11.83 -2.77 -13.31
CA ILE A 82 10.74 -2.01 -12.70
C ILE A 82 10.00 -2.84 -11.63
N ASN A 83 9.84 -4.14 -11.84
CA ASN A 83 9.20 -5.06 -10.91
C ASN A 83 9.93 -5.16 -9.57
N TRP A 84 11.27 -5.17 -9.59
CA TRP A 84 12.05 -5.15 -8.35
C TRP A 84 11.83 -3.84 -7.58
N VAL A 85 11.90 -2.69 -8.26
CA VAL A 85 11.66 -1.40 -7.59
C VAL A 85 10.25 -1.30 -7.02
N VAL A 86 9.25 -1.77 -7.76
CA VAL A 86 7.87 -1.88 -7.27
C VAL A 86 7.79 -2.77 -6.01
N GLY A 87 8.53 -3.88 -5.97
CA GLY A 87 8.61 -4.73 -4.79
C GLY A 87 9.31 -4.09 -3.59
N VAL A 88 10.27 -3.18 -3.82
CA VAL A 88 10.96 -2.45 -2.75
C VAL A 88 10.15 -1.28 -2.23
N ALA A 89 9.60 -0.46 -3.13
CA ALA A 89 8.93 0.79 -2.80
C ALA A 89 7.44 0.63 -2.51
N GLY A 90 6.83 -0.48 -2.93
CA GLY A 90 5.41 -0.77 -2.77
C GLY A 90 4.59 -0.43 -4.02
N PRO A 91 3.69 -1.32 -4.50
CA PRO A 91 2.90 -1.12 -5.72
C PRO A 91 1.91 0.03 -5.62
N GLU A 92 1.50 0.43 -4.42
CA GLU A 92 0.61 1.56 -4.16
C GLU A 92 1.19 2.91 -4.61
N ARG A 93 2.52 3.00 -4.78
CA ARG A 93 3.22 4.20 -5.27
C ARG A 93 3.24 4.33 -6.79
N PHE A 94 2.84 3.26 -7.48
CA PHE A 94 2.91 3.19 -8.93
C PHE A 94 1.52 3.19 -9.56
N GLU A 95 1.49 3.56 -10.83
CA GLU A 95 0.35 3.41 -11.72
C GLU A 95 0.78 2.56 -12.92
N ARG A 96 -0.12 1.70 -13.39
CA ARG A 96 0.13 0.85 -14.55
C ARG A 96 -0.34 1.58 -15.81
N LEU A 97 0.57 1.79 -16.76
CA LEU A 97 0.21 2.42 -18.04
C LEU A 97 -0.56 1.42 -18.90
N PRO A 98 -1.76 1.76 -19.40
CA PRO A 98 -2.66 0.81 -20.06
C PRO A 98 -2.11 0.22 -21.37
N PHE A 99 -1.15 0.89 -22.01
CA PHE A 99 -0.61 0.49 -23.32
C PHE A 99 0.81 -0.08 -23.28
N GLN A 100 1.53 0.10 -22.17
CA GLN A 100 2.95 -0.26 -22.08
C GLN A 100 3.19 -1.41 -21.10
N GLU A 101 2.15 -1.87 -20.40
CA GLU A 101 2.20 -2.85 -19.30
C GLU A 101 3.20 -2.54 -18.17
N ARG A 102 3.86 -1.37 -18.22
CA ARG A 102 4.88 -0.91 -17.29
C ARG A 102 4.27 -0.13 -16.12
N TYR A 103 4.93 -0.22 -14.98
CA TYR A 103 4.67 0.61 -13.81
C TYR A 103 5.44 1.93 -13.91
N VAL A 104 4.77 3.04 -13.63
CA VAL A 104 5.40 4.36 -13.50
C VAL A 104 5.05 4.95 -12.15
N LEU A 105 5.99 5.70 -11.59
CA LEU A 105 5.79 6.35 -10.29
C LEU A 105 4.72 7.42 -10.41
N ARG A 106 3.71 7.39 -9.53
CA ARG A 106 2.59 8.34 -9.54
C ARG A 106 3.11 9.78 -9.49
N ARG A 107 2.36 10.69 -10.10
CA ARG A 107 2.78 12.08 -10.25
C ARG A 107 2.90 12.79 -8.90
N GLU A 108 2.04 12.46 -7.96
CA GLU A 108 1.93 13.05 -6.63
C GLU A 108 2.56 12.16 -5.53
N ASP A 109 3.39 11.18 -5.89
CA ASP A 109 4.02 10.30 -4.88
C ASP A 109 5.17 11.02 -4.15
N GLU A 110 5.23 10.85 -2.83
CA GLU A 110 6.27 11.45 -2.00
C GLU A 110 7.69 11.00 -2.41
N LEU A 111 7.86 9.77 -2.92
CA LEU A 111 9.15 9.31 -3.43
C LEU A 111 9.60 10.14 -4.63
N ARG A 112 8.65 10.58 -5.47
CA ARG A 112 8.93 11.42 -6.65
C ARG A 112 9.33 12.83 -6.25
N GLU A 113 8.66 13.38 -5.24
CA GLU A 113 8.89 14.75 -4.77
C GLU A 113 10.14 14.87 -3.91
N ARG A 114 10.31 13.95 -2.95
CA ARG A 114 11.34 14.04 -1.89
C ARG A 114 12.47 13.04 -2.04
N GLY A 115 12.36 12.07 -2.95
CA GLY A 115 13.36 11.03 -3.12
C GLY A 115 14.77 11.59 -3.33
N LYS A 116 14.90 12.63 -4.15
CA LYS A 116 16.20 13.29 -4.40
C LYS A 116 16.77 13.96 -3.15
N GLU A 117 15.91 14.54 -2.30
CA GLU A 117 16.32 15.21 -1.07
C GLU A 117 16.88 14.23 -0.04
N VAL A 118 16.40 12.98 -0.06
CA VAL A 118 16.84 11.91 0.83
C VAL A 118 17.93 11.02 0.23
N GLY A 119 18.50 11.41 -0.92
CA GLY A 119 19.66 10.75 -1.53
C GLY A 119 19.35 9.78 -2.68
N LEU A 120 18.12 9.72 -3.17
CA LEU A 120 17.82 8.95 -4.37
C LEU A 120 18.38 9.65 -5.61
N SER A 121 19.04 8.89 -6.46
CA SER A 121 19.60 9.41 -7.70
C SER A 121 18.55 10.04 -8.63
N ALA A 122 18.95 11.12 -9.29
CA ALA A 122 18.16 11.74 -10.35
C ALA A 122 17.87 10.77 -11.50
N GLU A 123 18.83 9.91 -11.85
CA GLU A 123 18.71 8.94 -12.94
C GLU A 123 17.66 7.89 -12.63
N ILE A 124 17.64 7.38 -11.38
CA ILE A 124 16.61 6.46 -10.92
C ILE A 124 15.24 7.14 -10.92
N ILE A 125 15.13 8.36 -10.36
CA ILE A 125 13.88 9.12 -10.34
C ILE A 125 13.33 9.37 -11.76
N ASP A 126 14.17 9.77 -12.70
CA ASP A 126 13.74 10.06 -14.06
C ASP A 126 13.35 8.77 -14.82
N TRP A 127 14.08 7.68 -14.61
CA TRP A 127 13.70 6.37 -15.12
C TRP A 127 12.34 5.88 -14.58
N LEU A 128 12.04 6.10 -13.29
CA LEU A 128 10.75 5.73 -12.69
C LEU A 128 9.57 6.55 -13.21
N LYS A 129 9.80 7.76 -13.76
CA LYS A 129 8.75 8.60 -14.35
C LYS A 129 8.29 8.13 -15.74
N GLY A 130 9.07 7.30 -16.43
CA GLY A 130 8.73 6.88 -17.79
C GLY A 130 9.87 6.37 -18.68
N GLY A 131 10.95 5.83 -18.09
CA GLY A 131 12.05 5.21 -18.84
C GLY A 131 11.74 3.79 -19.34
N GLU A 132 12.79 3.03 -19.64
CA GLU A 132 12.70 1.65 -20.14
C GLU A 132 12.30 0.62 -19.06
N GLU A 133 12.06 -0.63 -19.43
CA GLU A 133 11.76 -1.73 -18.48
C GLU A 133 12.88 -1.96 -17.46
N THR A 134 14.12 -1.74 -17.90
CA THR A 134 15.34 -1.93 -17.12
C THR A 134 16.15 -0.65 -17.04
N LEU A 135 16.91 -0.50 -15.96
CA LEU A 135 17.89 0.57 -15.79
C LEU A 135 19.22 -0.04 -15.37
N THR A 136 20.28 0.22 -16.15
CA THR A 136 21.63 -0.21 -15.82
C THR A 136 22.47 0.99 -15.42
N LEU A 137 23.06 0.93 -14.22
CA LEU A 137 23.90 1.99 -13.65
C LEU A 137 25.25 1.41 -13.21
N PRO A 138 26.35 2.18 -13.31
CA PRO A 138 27.66 1.73 -12.86
C PRO A 138 27.70 1.59 -11.32
N ALA A 139 28.52 0.70 -10.79
CA ALA A 139 28.58 0.40 -9.35
C ALA A 139 28.93 1.61 -8.49
N ASN A 140 29.81 2.49 -8.98
CA ASN A 140 30.19 3.74 -8.33
C ASN A 140 29.03 4.73 -8.14
N HIS A 141 27.86 4.46 -8.73
CA HIS A 141 26.65 5.22 -8.53
C HIS A 141 26.02 4.98 -7.14
N PHE A 142 26.39 3.89 -6.47
CA PHE A 142 25.83 3.46 -5.18
C PHE A 142 26.82 3.57 -4.02
N GLU A 143 28.00 4.14 -4.26
CA GLU A 143 29.09 4.31 -3.28
C GLU A 143 29.13 5.71 -2.66
#